data_AF-A0A093G0L9-F1
#
_entry.id   AF-A0A093G0L9-F1
#
_cell.length_a   1.000
_cell.length_b   1.000
_cell.length_c   1.000
_cell.angle_alpha   90.00
_cell.angle_beta   90.00
_cell.angle_gamma   90.00
#
_symmetry.space_group_name_H-M   'P 1'
#
loop_
_entity.id
_entity.type
_entity.pdbx_description
1 polymer ?
#
loop_
_entity_poly.entity_id
_entity_poly.type
_entity_poly.pdbx_seq_one_letter_code
_entity_poly.pdbx_strand_id
1 'polypeptide(L)'
;VFDAYRGIANKDITDSIKSEMSGDLEDALLAVVKCVRNKPAYFAERLYKSMKGLGTDDNTLIRVMVSRSEIDMLDIRREFLTMYGKSLYSFIKGDCSGDYRKVLLRLCGGED
;
A
#
# COMPACT_ATOMS: atom_id res chain seq x y z
N VAL A 1 -6.16 20.93 -6.09
CA VAL A 1 -5.76 21.58 -4.81
C VAL A 1 -4.28 21.40 -4.52
N PHE A 2 -3.73 20.17 -4.48
CA PHE A 2 -2.30 19.97 -4.17
C PHE A 2 -1.33 20.61 -5.18
N ASP A 3 -1.67 20.64 -6.47
CA ASP A 3 -0.83 21.31 -7.47
C ASP A 3 -0.84 22.83 -7.29
N ALA A 4 -2.01 23.41 -6.98
CA ALA A 4 -2.12 24.82 -6.64
C ALA A 4 -1.36 25.15 -5.35
N TYR A 5 -1.44 24.27 -4.34
CA TYR A 5 -0.66 24.40 -3.10
C TYR A 5 0.84 24.45 -3.40
N ARG A 6 1.35 23.56 -4.26
CA ARG A 6 2.75 23.57 -4.68
C ARG A 6 3.17 24.91 -5.28
N GLY A 7 2.31 25.53 -6.09
CA GLY A 7 2.58 26.85 -6.67
C GLY A 7 2.62 27.99 -5.64
N ILE A 8 1.79 27.93 -4.60
CA ILE A 8 1.70 28.97 -3.57
C ILE A 8 2.78 28.82 -2.51
N ALA A 9 2.97 27.59 -2.01
CA ALA A 9 3.90 27.27 -0.92
C ALA A 9 5.33 26.97 -1.40
N ASN A 10 5.52 26.80 -2.71
CA ASN A 10 6.77 26.33 -3.32
C ASN A 10 7.33 25.05 -2.66
N LYS A 11 6.42 24.17 -2.21
CA LYS A 11 6.72 22.95 -1.45
C LYS A 11 5.64 21.90 -1.71
N ASP A 12 5.99 20.61 -1.74
CA ASP A 12 4.98 19.56 -1.81
C ASP A 12 4.19 19.49 -0.50
N ILE A 13 2.88 19.24 -0.60
CA ILE A 13 2.02 19.14 0.59
C ILE A 13 2.52 18.05 1.56
N THR A 14 3.12 16.96 1.07
CA THR A 14 3.67 15.93 1.96
C THR A 14 4.86 16.43 2.76
N ASP A 15 5.68 17.32 2.18
CA ASP A 15 6.85 17.86 2.86
C ASP A 15 6.45 18.91 3.88
N SER A 16 5.36 19.64 3.63
CA SER A 16 4.74 20.51 4.64
C SER A 16 4.15 19.70 5.80
N ILE A 17 3.42 18.62 5.52
CA ILE A 17 2.86 17.77 6.58
C ILE A 17 3.98 17.23 7.47
N LYS A 18 5.07 16.71 6.88
CA LYS A 18 6.23 16.19 7.62
C LYS A 18 7.01 17.23 8.43
N SER A 19 6.93 18.52 8.06
CA SER A 19 7.63 19.57 8.80
C SER A 19 6.79 20.19 9.91
N GLU A 20 5.46 20.25 9.72
CA GLU A 20 4.55 20.93 10.65
C GLU A 20 3.82 19.99 11.62
N MET A 21 3.75 18.70 11.30
CA MET A 21 3.01 17.71 12.07
C MET A 21 3.94 16.60 12.55
N SER A 22 3.50 15.81 13.53
CA SER A 22 4.23 14.63 14.00
C SER A 22 3.28 13.56 14.54
N GLY A 23 3.79 12.34 14.71
CA GLY A 23 3.06 11.21 15.26
C GLY A 23 1.83 10.82 14.42
N ASP A 24 0.78 10.34 15.09
CA ASP A 24 -0.41 9.79 14.42
C ASP A 24 -1.13 10.80 13.50
N LEU A 25 -1.04 12.11 13.80
CA LEU A 25 -1.61 13.15 12.96
C LEU A 25 -0.86 13.29 11.63
N GLU A 26 0.47 13.24 11.67
CA GLU A 26 1.30 13.25 10.45
C GLU A 26 0.96 12.05 9.58
N ASP A 27 0.94 10.85 10.18
CA ASP A 27 0.65 9.60 9.48
C ASP A 27 -0.74 9.60 8.85
N ALA A 28 -1.76 10.09 9.57
CA ALA A 28 -3.12 10.20 9.08
C ALA A 28 -3.23 11.14 7.87
N LEU A 29 -2.63 12.33 7.94
CA LEU A 29 -2.66 13.31 6.84
C LEU A 29 -1.89 12.81 5.61
N LEU A 30 -0.73 12.18 5.81
CA LEU A 30 0.02 11.56 4.72
C LEU A 30 -0.77 10.43 4.07
N ALA A 31 -1.47 9.60 4.85
CA ALA A 31 -2.33 8.55 4.32
C ALA A 31 -3.47 9.12 3.46
N VAL A 32 -4.09 10.23 3.89
CA VAL A 32 -5.13 10.93 3.08
C VAL A 32 -4.53 11.43 1.77
N VAL A 33 -3.40 12.11 1.80
CA VAL A 33 -2.74 12.62 0.57
C VAL A 33 -2.38 11.47 -0.38
N LYS A 34 -1.80 10.38 0.13
CA LYS A 34 -1.46 9.19 -0.67
C LYS A 34 -2.71 8.57 -1.32
N CYS A 35 -3.79 8.40 -0.55
CA CYS A 35 -5.06 7.87 -1.07
C CYS A 35 -5.68 8.75 -2.16
N VAL A 36 -5.55 10.07 -2.05
CA VAL A 36 -6.06 11.01 -3.06
C VAL A 36 -5.21 10.97 -4.33
N ARG A 37 -3.88 10.82 -4.21
CA ARG A 37 -2.96 10.80 -5.36
C ARG A 37 -2.98 9.49 -6.13
N ASN A 38 -2.81 8.37 -5.43
CA ASN A 38 -2.81 7.02 -6.01
C ASN A 38 -3.17 6.01 -4.92
N LYS A 39 -4.47 5.70 -4.82
CA LYS A 39 -5.01 4.76 -3.83
C LYS A 39 -4.47 3.33 -4.01
N PRO A 40 -4.38 2.77 -5.23
CA PRO A 40 -3.73 1.47 -5.43
C PRO A 40 -2.29 1.43 -4.91
N ALA A 41 -1.47 2.45 -5.19
CA ALA A 41 -0.10 2.52 -4.70
C ALA A 41 -0.01 2.62 -3.16
N TYR A 42 -0.95 3.32 -2.52
CA TYR A 42 -1.04 3.33 -1.05
C TYR A 42 -1.26 1.93 -0.48
N PHE A 43 -2.19 1.16 -1.05
CA PHE A 43 -2.42 -0.21 -0.59
C PHE A 43 -1.29 -1.16 -0.94
N ALA A 44 -0.62 -0.97 -2.09
CA ALA A 44 0.61 -1.70 -2.42
C ALA A 44 1.70 -1.45 -1.37
N GLU A 45 1.89 -0.21 -0.93
CA GLU A 45 2.82 0.13 0.16
C GLU A 45 2.44 -0.54 1.49
N ARG A 46 1.14 -0.55 1.83
CA ARG A 46 0.64 -1.22 3.04
C ARG A 46 0.90 -2.72 3.01
N LEU A 47 0.67 -3.39 1.88
CA LEU A 47 0.93 -4.82 1.69
C LEU A 47 2.42 -5.14 1.77
N TYR A 48 3.26 -4.32 1.15
CA TYR A 48 4.70 -4.51 1.22
C TYR A 48 5.19 -4.36 2.65
N LYS A 49 4.77 -3.30 3.35
CA LYS A 49 5.13 -3.08 4.76
C LYS A 49 4.62 -4.18 5.68
N SER A 50 3.47 -4.80 5.40
CA SER A 50 2.97 -5.90 6.23
C SER A 50 3.76 -7.20 6.10
N MET A 51 4.48 -7.39 4.99
CA MET A 51 5.25 -8.63 4.73
C MET A 51 6.77 -8.38 4.71
N LYS A 52 7.22 -7.12 4.79
CA LYS A 52 8.64 -6.80 4.78
C LYS A 52 9.21 -6.92 6.18
N GLY A 53 10.17 -7.82 6.37
CA GLY A 53 11.00 -7.89 7.57
C GLY A 53 10.87 -9.24 8.27
N LEU A 54 11.02 -9.24 9.60
CA LEU A 54 10.83 -10.44 10.39
C LEU A 54 9.35 -10.60 10.74
N GLY A 55 8.76 -11.69 10.28
CA GLY A 55 7.34 -11.98 10.45
C GLY A 55 6.44 -11.17 9.53
N THR A 56 5.13 -11.29 9.77
CA THR A 56 4.09 -10.71 8.94
C THR A 56 3.08 -9.99 9.83
N ASP A 57 2.71 -8.75 9.50
CA ASP A 57 1.53 -8.08 10.07
C ASP A 57 0.28 -8.65 9.38
N ASP A 58 -0.14 -9.82 9.84
CA ASP A 58 -1.29 -10.56 9.31
C ASP A 58 -2.57 -9.74 9.35
N ASN A 59 -2.76 -8.89 10.37
CA ASN A 59 -3.95 -8.06 10.49
C ASN A 59 -4.04 -7.05 9.33
N THR A 60 -2.94 -6.41 8.95
CA THR A 60 -2.92 -5.52 7.78
C THR A 60 -3.04 -6.30 6.48
N LEU A 61 -2.29 -7.40 6.33
CA LEU A 61 -2.29 -8.22 5.12
C LEU A 61 -3.69 -8.73 4.81
N ILE A 62 -4.34 -9.39 5.78
CA ILE A 62 -5.69 -9.95 5.63
C ILE A 62 -6.69 -8.85 5.33
N ARG A 63 -6.66 -7.74 6.10
CA ARG A 63 -7.62 -6.65 5.93
C ARG A 63 -7.56 -6.06 4.53
N VAL A 64 -6.37 -5.81 4.00
CA VAL A 64 -6.22 -5.25 2.64
C VAL A 64 -6.59 -6.28 1.59
N MET A 65 -6.10 -7.54 1.70
CA MET A 65 -6.39 -8.58 0.72
C MET A 65 -7.89 -8.87 0.58
N VAL A 66 -8.61 -8.94 1.71
CA VAL A 66 -10.06 -9.16 1.70
C VAL A 66 -10.79 -7.93 1.18
N SER A 67 -10.58 -6.76 1.79
CA SER A 67 -11.38 -5.56 1.49
C SER A 67 -11.13 -4.97 0.09
N ARG A 68 -10.01 -5.28 -0.55
CA ARG A 68 -9.66 -4.76 -1.89
C ARG A 68 -9.81 -5.77 -3.03
N SER A 69 -10.01 -7.05 -2.70
CA SER A 69 -10.06 -8.16 -3.68
C SER A 69 -10.99 -7.88 -4.88
N GLU A 70 -12.18 -7.33 -4.62
CA GLU A 70 -13.20 -7.06 -5.63
C GLU A 70 -13.30 -5.57 -6.03
N ILE A 71 -12.37 -4.73 -5.60
CA ILE A 71 -12.42 -3.27 -5.83
C ILE A 71 -11.33 -2.82 -6.81
N ASP A 72 -10.06 -3.00 -6.44
CA ASP A 72 -8.92 -2.48 -7.19
C ASP A 72 -7.66 -3.37 -7.05
N MET A 73 -7.84 -4.65 -6.71
CA MET A 73 -6.74 -5.59 -6.52
C MET A 73 -5.80 -5.69 -7.74
N LEU A 74 -6.34 -5.63 -8.96
CA LEU A 74 -5.52 -5.67 -10.18
C LEU A 74 -4.63 -4.43 -10.33
N ASP A 75 -5.12 -3.26 -9.93
CA ASP A 75 -4.32 -2.03 -9.95
C ASP A 75 -3.29 -2.03 -8.82
N ILE A 76 -3.66 -2.52 -7.63
CA ILE A 76 -2.75 -2.69 -6.49
C ILE A 76 -1.58 -3.61 -6.87
N ARG A 77 -1.87 -4.73 -7.54
CA ARG A 77 -0.84 -5.67 -8.04
C ARG A 77 0.12 -4.99 -9.00
N ARG A 78 -0.39 -4.22 -9.95
CA ARG A 78 0.43 -3.48 -10.92
C ARG A 78 1.35 -2.49 -10.22
N GLU A 79 0.81 -1.67 -9.32
CA GLU A 79 1.60 -0.70 -8.54
C GLU A 79 2.63 -1.41 -7.66
N PHE A 80 2.27 -2.53 -7.02
CA PHE A 80 3.19 -3.31 -6.21
C PHE A 80 4.38 -3.81 -7.04
N LEU A 81 4.12 -4.36 -8.24
CA LEU A 81 5.18 -4.80 -9.15
C LEU A 81 6.06 -3.62 -9.59
N THR A 82 5.46 -2.49 -9.97
CA THR A 82 6.21 -1.27 -10.36
C THR A 82 7.07 -0.72 -9.23
N MET A 83 6.57 -0.72 -7.99
CA MET A 83 7.25 -0.15 -6.83
C MET A 83 8.36 -1.06 -6.28
N TYR A 84 8.19 -2.39 -6.35
CA TYR A 84 9.05 -3.33 -5.64
C TYR A 84 9.77 -4.35 -6.53
N GLY A 85 9.51 -4.34 -7.85
CA GLY A 85 10.17 -5.21 -8.83
C GLY A 85 9.85 -6.70 -8.67
N LYS A 86 8.87 -7.04 -7.83
CA LYS A 86 8.41 -8.41 -7.57
C LYS A 86 6.89 -8.40 -7.46
N SER A 87 6.22 -9.37 -8.08
CA SER A 87 4.75 -9.45 -8.05
C SER A 87 4.24 -9.65 -6.63
N LEU A 88 3.05 -9.10 -6.32
CA LEU A 88 2.40 -9.30 -5.03
C LEU A 88 2.19 -10.80 -4.75
N TYR A 89 1.82 -11.56 -5.77
CA TYR A 89 1.63 -13.01 -5.69
C TYR A 89 2.89 -13.74 -5.22
N SER A 90 4.03 -13.47 -5.86
CA SER A 90 5.30 -14.12 -5.50
C SER A 90 5.84 -13.64 -4.15
N PHE A 91 5.45 -12.44 -3.71
CA PHE A 91 5.75 -11.94 -2.37
C PHE A 91 4.97 -12.72 -1.30
N ILE A 92 3.64 -12.82 -1.45
CA ILE A 92 2.77 -13.62 -0.57
C ILE A 92 3.22 -15.09 -0.54
N LYS A 93 3.61 -15.65 -1.70
CA LYS A 93 4.02 -17.04 -1.81
C LYS A 93 5.26 -17.36 -0.96
N GLY A 94 6.18 -16.40 -0.84
CA GLY A 94 7.42 -16.52 -0.07
C GLY A 94 7.25 -16.22 1.41
N ASP A 95 6.33 -15.32 1.77
CA ASP A 95 6.14 -14.87 3.15
C ASP A 95 5.14 -15.74 3.94
N CYS A 96 4.11 -16.26 3.26
CA CYS A 96 3.06 -17.05 3.90
C CYS A 96 3.20 -18.56 3.60
N SER A 97 2.54 -19.39 4.41
CA SER A 97 2.53 -20.84 4.23
C SER A 97 1.14 -21.47 4.44
N GLY A 98 1.03 -22.79 4.23
CA GLY A 98 -0.19 -23.55 4.48
C GLY A 98 -1.41 -23.11 3.65
N ASP A 99 -2.60 -23.36 4.20
CA ASP A 99 -3.86 -22.97 3.58
C ASP A 99 -4.09 -21.46 3.63
N TYR A 100 -3.52 -20.78 4.63
CA TYR A 100 -3.50 -19.34 4.70
C TYR A 100 -2.92 -18.71 3.42
N ARG A 101 -1.73 -19.15 3.00
CA ARG A 101 -1.16 -18.75 1.70
C ARG A 101 -2.09 -19.07 0.54
N LYS A 102 -2.67 -20.28 0.49
CA LYS A 102 -3.51 -20.69 -0.64
C LYS A 102 -4.69 -19.74 -0.81
N VAL A 103 -5.34 -19.34 0.28
CA VAL A 103 -6.46 -18.38 0.26
C VAL A 103 -5.99 -17.00 -0.19
N LEU A 104 -4.88 -16.50 0.35
CA LEU A 104 -4.35 -15.19 -0.06
C LEU A 104 -3.98 -15.15 -1.56
N LEU A 105 -3.38 -16.22 -2.08
CA LEU A 105 -3.04 -16.33 -3.51
C LEU A 105 -4.30 -16.40 -4.40
N ARG A 106 -5.39 -17.01 -3.91
CA ARG A 106 -6.69 -16.99 -4.61
C ARG A 106 -7.29 -15.58 -4.63
N LEU A 107 -7.23 -14.84 -3.53
CA LEU A 107 -7.67 -13.45 -3.46
C LEU A 107 -6.80 -12.51 -4.31
N CYS A 108 -5.51 -12.81 -4.46
CA CYS A 108 -4.61 -12.07 -5.36
C CYS A 108 -4.98 -12.25 -6.84
N GLY A 109 -5.53 -13.42 -7.22
CA GLY A 109 -6.08 -13.68 -8.55
C GLY A 109 -5.08 -14.18 -9.61
N GLY A 110 -3.77 -14.22 -9.34
CA GLY A 110 -2.77 -14.81 -10.26
C GLY A 110 -1.40 -14.13 -10.17
N GLU A 111 -0.43 -14.64 -10.93
CA GLU A 111 0.85 -13.94 -11.15
C GLU A 111 0.68 -12.78 -12.15
N ASP A 112 1.53 -11.78 -11.98
CA ASP A 112 1.72 -10.64 -12.88
C ASP A 112 2.93 -10.89 -13.80
#